data_AF-A0A6B0GEW6-F1
#
_entry.id   AF-A0A6B0GEW6-F1
#
_cell.length_a   1.000
_cell.length_b   1.000
_cell.length_c   1.000
_cell.angle_alpha   90.00
_cell.angle_beta   90.00
_cell.angle_gamma   90.00
#
_symmetry.space_group_name_H-M   'P 1'
#
loop_
_entity.id
_entity.type
_entity.pdbx_description
1 polymer ?
#
loop_
_entity_poly.entity_id
_entity_poly.type
_entity_poly.pdbx_seq_one_letter_code
_entity_poly.pdbx_strand_id
1 'polypeptide(L)' 'MSLSQGVTVTESAIIVGDGRVGRHTATQLIDHGYTVTVVERDAEKCERLANEQVGRVV' A
#
# COMPACT_ATOMS: atom_id res chain seq x y z
N MET A 1 -22.23 -23.81 -18.61
CA MET A 1 -20.95 -23.09 -18.64
C MET A 1 -20.77 -22.42 -17.28
N SER A 2 -19.98 -23.03 -16.39
CA SER A 2 -19.62 -22.43 -15.10
C SER A 2 -18.27 -21.73 -15.30
N LEU A 3 -18.25 -20.40 -15.20
CA LEU A 3 -17.01 -19.63 -15.19
C LEU A 3 -16.43 -19.78 -13.78
N SER A 4 -15.36 -20.57 -13.64
CA SER A 4 -14.53 -20.53 -12.43
C SER A 4 -13.91 -19.14 -12.36
N GLN A 5 -14.38 -18.30 -11.45
CA GLN A 5 -13.70 -17.06 -11.09
C GLN A 5 -12.35 -17.46 -10.47
N GLY A 6 -11.30 -17.49 -11.28
CA GLY A 6 -9.95 -17.76 -10.82
C GLY A 6 -9.45 -16.58 -9.98
N VAL A 7 -8.86 -16.87 -8.82
CA VAL A 7 -8.18 -15.85 -8.02
C VAL A 7 -6.97 -15.35 -8.81
N THR A 8 -6.95 -14.06 -9.13
CA THR A 8 -5.78 -13.42 -9.75
C THR A 8 -4.86 -12.94 -8.65
N VAL A 9 -3.63 -13.46 -8.61
CA VAL A 9 -2.59 -12.95 -7.70
C VAL A 9 -2.11 -11.62 -8.26
N THR A 10 -2.20 -10.56 -7.48
CA THR A 10 -1.76 -9.22 -7.89
C THR A 10 -0.49 -8.82 -7.14
N GLU A 11 0.35 -8.02 -7.78
CA GLU A 11 1.51 -7.39 -7.17
C GLU A 11 1.11 -6.10 -6.44
N SER A 12 -0.06 -6.09 -5.79
CA SER A 12 -0.59 -4.90 -5.11
C SER A 12 -0.93 -5.17 -3.65
N ALA A 13 -0.55 -4.26 -2.76
CA ALA A 13 -0.86 -4.35 -1.34
C ALA A 13 -1.54 -3.07 -0.83
N ILE A 14 -2.41 -3.22 0.17
CA ILE A 14 -2.99 -2.11 0.92
C ILE A 14 -2.53 -2.22 2.37
N ILE A 15 -2.01 -1.12 2.92
CA ILE A 15 -1.59 -1.00 4.31
C ILE A 15 -2.46 0.05 4.99
N VAL A 16 -3.07 -0.30 6.11
CA VAL A 16 -3.88 0.63 6.91
C VAL A 16 -3.07 1.05 8.13
N GLY A 17 -2.72 2.34 8.18
CA GLY A 17 -1.89 2.97 9.20
C GLY A 17 -0.45 3.24 8.75
N ASP A 18 0.02 4.47 8.93
CA ASP A 18 1.35 4.95 8.52
C ASP A 18 2.45 4.89 9.59
N GLY A 19 2.13 4.24 10.71
CA GLY A 19 3.06 4.08 11.83
C GLY A 19 4.36 3.38 11.41
N ARG A 20 5.30 3.30 12.34
CA ARG A 20 6.63 2.69 12.11
C ARG A 20 6.59 1.37 11.34
N VAL A 21 5.69 0.47 11.73
CA VAL A 21 5.55 -0.85 11.09
C VAL A 21 4.96 -0.73 9.69
N GLY A 22 3.83 -0.03 9.54
CA GLY A 22 3.16 0.12 8.25
C GLY A 22 4.06 0.74 7.18
N ARG A 23 4.81 1.79 7.55
CA ARG A 23 5.77 2.43 6.65
C ARG A 23 6.92 1.51 6.25
N HIS A 24 7.53 0.83 7.22
CA HIS A 24 8.65 -0.07 6.94
C HIS A 24 8.23 -1.24 6.06
N THR A 25 7.03 -1.80 6.31
CA THR A 25 6.45 -2.84 5.46
C THR A 25 6.15 -2.30 4.06
N ALA A 26 5.61 -1.08 3.93
CA ALA A 26 5.35 -0.45 2.64
C ALA A 26 6.62 -0.33 1.80
N THR A 27 7.70 0.19 2.40
CA THR A 27 9.00 0.33 1.73
C THR A 27 9.52 -1.01 1.23
N GLN A 28 9.54 -2.04 2.08
CA GLN A 28 10.01 -3.37 1.66
C GLN A 28 9.19 -3.94 0.50
N LEU A 29 7.87 -3.81 0.54
CA LEU A 29 7.01 -4.28 -0.55
C LEU A 29 7.27 -3.52 -1.85
N ILE A 30 7.47 -2.21 -1.78
CA ILE A 30 7.84 -1.39 -2.94
C ILE A 30 9.19 -1.84 -3.51
N ASP A 31 10.19 -2.07 -2.66
CA ASP A 31 11.52 -2.56 -3.06
C ASP A 31 11.43 -3.95 -3.74
N HIS A 32 10.44 -4.75 -3.37
CA HIS A 32 10.13 -6.04 -3.99
C HIS A 32 9.24 -5.94 -5.24
N GLY A 33 8.93 -4.72 -5.72
CA GLY A 33 8.20 -4.49 -6.96
C GLY A 33 6.68 -4.38 -6.81
N TYR A 34 6.14 -4.37 -5.58
CA TYR A 34 4.71 -4.25 -5.37
C TYR A 34 4.22 -2.81 -5.48
N THR A 35 3.02 -2.64 -6.04
CA THR A 35 2.27 -1.38 -5.95
C THR A 35 1.56 -1.30 -4.59
N VAL A 36 2.02 -0.40 -3.72
CA VAL A 36 1.46 -0.25 -2.37
C VAL A 36 0.55 0.97 -2.29
N THR A 37 -0.63 0.79 -1.66
CA THR A 37 -1.49 1.88 -1.21
C THR A 37 -1.49 1.97 0.32
N VAL A 38 -1.17 3.13 0.88
CA VAL A 38 -1.22 3.36 2.34
C VAL A 38 -2.47 4.19 2.66
N VAL A 39 -3.25 3.75 3.63
CA VAL A 39 -4.45 4.45 4.12
C VAL A 39 -4.18 4.99 5.50
N GLU A 40 -4.26 6.31 5.67
CA GLU A 40 -4.03 6.98 6.94
C GLU A 40 -5.16 8.00 7.20
N ARG A 41 -5.61 8.11 8.45
CA ARG A 41 -6.74 8.96 8.81
C ARG A 41 -6.32 10.40 9.03
N ASP A 42 -5.11 10.58 9.54
CA ASP A 42 -4.56 11.89 9.86
C ASP A 42 -4.04 12.57 8.58
N ALA A 43 -4.75 13.60 8.13
CA ALA A 43 -4.45 14.31 6.89
C ALA A 43 -3.03 14.89 6.86
N GLU A 44 -2.52 15.38 8.00
CA GLU A 44 -1.16 15.93 8.08
C GLU A 44 -0.12 14.83 7.86
N LYS A 45 -0.39 13.62 8.39
CA LYS A 45 0.48 12.45 8.16
C LYS A 45 0.39 11.95 6.72
N CYS A 46 -0.79 11.98 6.11
CA CYS A 46 -0.98 11.63 4.71
C CYS A 46 -0.12 12.51 3.79
N GLU A 47 -0.13 13.82 4.00
CA GLU A 47 0.68 14.76 3.23
C GLU A 47 2.18 14.47 3.39
N ARG A 48 2.63 14.19 4.62
CA ARG A 48 4.02 13.81 4.87
C ARG A 48 4.40 12.53 4.12
N LEU A 49 3.57 11.48 4.15
CA LEU A 49 3.83 10.22 3.45
C LEU A 49 3.91 10.38 1.94
N ALA A 50 3.02 11.19 1.36
CA ALA A 50 3.01 11.45 -0.07
C ALA A 50 4.33 12.08 -0.54
N ASN A 51 4.94 12.94 0.30
CA ASN A 51 6.23 13.56 0.04
C ASN A 51 7.42 12.62 0.32
N GLU A 52 7.24 11.59 1.14
CA GLU A 52 8.25 10.56 1.47
C GLU A 52 8.32 9.41 0.43
N GLN A 53 7.60 9.50 -0.69
CA GLN A 53 7.63 8.56 -1.82
C GLN A 53 7.12 7.14 -1.49
N VAL A 54 6.21 7.01 -0.53
CA VAL A 54 5.64 5.70 -0.15
C VAL A 54 4.34 5.45 -0.94
N GLY A 55 4.48 4.95 -2.17
CA GLY A 55 3.35 4.47 -2.98
C GLY A 55 2.21 5.49 -3.16
N ARG A 56 0.97 5.02 -3.28
CA ARG A 56 -0.23 5.86 -3.35
C ARG A 56 -0.83 6.02 -1.95
N VAL A 57 -1.13 7.23 -1.51
CA VAL A 57 -1.84 7.49 -0.24
C VAL A 57 -3.31 7.79 -0.55
N VAL A 58 -4.24 7.20 0.22
CA VAL A 58 -5.70 7.43 0.10
C VAL A 58 -6.29 7.74 1.48
#